data_AF-A0A059WM53-F1
#
_entry.id   AF-A0A059WM53-F1
#
_cell.length_a   1.000
_cell.length_b   1.000
_cell.length_c   1.000
_cell.angle_alpha   90.00
_cell.angle_beta   90.00
_cell.angle_gamma   90.00
#
_symmetry.space_group_name_H-M   'P 1'
#
loop_
_entity.id
_entity.type
_entity.pdbx_description
1 polymer ?
#
loop_
_entity_poly.entity_id
_entity_poly.type
_entity_poly.pdbx_seq_one_letter_code
_entity_poly.pdbx_strand_id
1 'polypeptide(L)'
;MGPLPGRTNIVVTRDAAWRAAGAVVTHSFTDAKAIATGDALRRFATEIAVIGGAEIYVQWMDSADRLEITEVHARPDGDTHFPAVDPAAWEEVARVRNPAGSQDSVDFSYVTYRRRKPR
;
A
#
# COMPACT_ATOMS: atom_id res chain seq x y z
N MET A 1 11.16 -14.89 -4.58
CA MET A 1 10.85 -13.45 -4.68
C MET A 1 11.70 -12.74 -3.64
N GLY A 2 12.58 -11.83 -4.05
CA GLY A 2 13.49 -11.10 -3.15
C GLY A 2 13.01 -9.67 -2.88
N PRO A 3 13.72 -8.91 -2.03
CA PRO A 3 13.45 -7.50 -1.82
C PRO A 3 13.37 -6.72 -3.14
N LEU A 4 12.46 -5.76 -3.20
CA LEU A 4 12.28 -4.87 -4.32
C LEU A 4 13.53 -3.98 -4.53
N PRO A 5 14.24 -4.07 -5.68
CA PRO A 5 15.48 -3.32 -5.90
C PRO A 5 15.28 -1.81 -5.80
N GLY A 6 16.29 -1.11 -5.26
CA GLY A 6 16.27 0.36 -5.10
C GLY A 6 15.36 0.89 -3.98
N ARG A 7 14.64 0.00 -3.27
CA ARG A 7 13.69 0.34 -2.21
C ARG A 7 14.14 -0.24 -0.88
N THR A 8 13.85 0.47 0.20
CA THR A 8 13.98 -0.07 1.55
C THR A 8 12.78 -0.97 1.79
N ASN A 9 13.01 -2.27 1.85
CA ASN A 9 11.94 -3.25 2.07
C ASN A 9 11.79 -3.44 3.57
N ILE A 10 10.65 -3.02 4.12
CA ILE A 10 10.34 -3.18 5.54
C ILE A 10 9.24 -4.24 5.64
N VAL A 11 9.52 -5.31 6.38
CA VAL A 11 8.59 -6.43 6.57
C VAL A 11 8.13 -6.46 8.02
N VAL A 12 6.82 -6.38 8.20
CA VAL A 12 6.17 -6.56 9.50
C VAL A 12 5.70 -8.00 9.60
N THR A 13 6.15 -8.73 10.62
CA THR A 13 5.81 -10.14 10.80
C THR A 13 5.65 -10.49 12.28
N ARG A 14 4.72 -11.39 12.59
CA ARG A 14 4.58 -11.97 13.94
C ARG A 14 5.58 -13.09 14.20
N ASP A 15 6.17 -13.65 13.16
CA ASP A 15 7.19 -14.68 13.27
C ASP A 15 8.54 -14.06 13.67
N ALA A 16 8.91 -14.22 14.94
CA ALA A 16 10.16 -13.72 15.50
C ALA A 16 11.41 -14.38 14.90
N ALA A 17 11.28 -15.55 14.26
CA ALA A 17 12.36 -16.26 13.59
C ALA A 17 12.51 -15.86 12.11
N TRP A 18 11.54 -15.15 11.54
CA TRP A 18 11.56 -14.80 10.11
C TRP A 18 12.70 -13.84 9.78
N ARG A 19 13.47 -14.16 8.75
CA ARG A 19 14.57 -13.33 8.26
C ARG A 19 14.55 -13.30 6.73
N ALA A 20 14.85 -12.14 6.15
CA ALA A 20 15.12 -12.01 4.73
C ALA A 20 16.30 -11.08 4.50
N ALA A 21 17.32 -11.60 3.80
CA ALA A 21 18.47 -10.80 3.42
C ALA A 21 18.02 -9.62 2.54
N GLY A 22 18.46 -8.40 2.87
CA GLY A 22 18.11 -7.17 2.17
C GLY A 22 16.75 -6.56 2.54
N ALA A 23 16.06 -7.10 3.55
CA ALA A 23 14.88 -6.48 4.15
C ALA A 23 15.13 -6.10 5.62
N VAL A 24 14.53 -5.02 6.06
CA VAL A 24 14.44 -4.67 7.49
C VAL A 24 13.21 -5.36 8.07
N VAL A 25 13.42 -6.18 9.11
CA VAL A 25 12.34 -6.93 9.76
C VAL A 25 11.93 -6.21 11.03
N THR A 26 10.62 -6.11 11.24
CA THR A 26 10.04 -5.62 12.49
C THR A 26 8.80 -6.42 12.87
N HIS A 27 8.41 -6.31 14.14
CA HIS A 27 7.31 -7.07 14.74
C HIS A 27 6.16 -6.20 15.21
N SER A 28 6.23 -4.88 14.97
CA SER A 28 5.17 -3.95 15.33
C SER A 28 4.95 -2.89 14.26
N PHE A 29 3.71 -2.41 14.17
CA PHE A 29 3.33 -1.28 13.32
C PHE A 29 4.08 0.00 13.69
N THR A 30 4.20 0.28 14.99
CA THR A 30 4.88 1.48 15.51
C THR A 30 6.33 1.54 15.06
N ASP A 31 7.05 0.42 15.18
CA ASP A 31 8.45 0.32 14.75
C ASP A 31 8.56 0.43 13.22
N ALA A 32 7.64 -0.22 12.48
CA ALA A 32 7.61 -0.11 11.02
C ALA A 32 7.48 1.35 10.57
N LYS A 33 6.59 2.11 11.22
CA LYS A 33 6.40 3.54 10.96
C LYS A 33 7.64 4.35 11.30
N ALA A 34 8.24 4.13 12.46
CA ALA A 34 9.46 4.82 12.87
C ALA A 34 10.63 4.57 11.91
N ILE A 35 10.84 3.31 11.51
CA ILE A 35 11.89 2.92 10.56
C ILE A 35 11.64 3.55 9.20
N ALA A 36 10.40 3.46 8.68
CA ALA A 36 10.05 4.00 7.38
C ALA A 36 10.23 5.53 7.33
N THR A 37 9.78 6.25 8.37
CA THR A 37 9.97 7.70 8.47
C THR A 37 11.43 8.08 8.59
N GLY A 38 12.22 7.37 9.42
CA GLY A 38 13.65 7.63 9.57
C GLY A 38 14.42 7.41 8.26
N ASP A 39 14.12 6.33 7.55
CA ASP A 39 14.75 6.05 6.25
C ASP A 39 14.32 7.05 5.17
N ALA A 40 13.05 7.43 5.13
CA ALA A 40 12.55 8.44 4.20
C ALA A 40 13.29 9.78 4.39
N LEU A 41 13.45 10.24 5.64
CA LEU A 41 14.22 11.44 5.97
C LEU A 41 15.68 11.31 5.53
N ARG A 42 16.33 10.19 5.85
CA ARG A 42 17.74 9.93 5.49
C ARG A 42 17.98 9.93 3.98
N ARG A 43 17.00 9.45 3.21
CA ARG A 43 17.07 9.34 1.75
C ARG A 43 16.51 10.55 1.02
N PHE A 44 16.01 11.57 1.73
CA PHE A 44 15.24 12.66 1.17
C PHE A 44 14.05 12.17 0.32
N ALA A 45 13.47 11.02 0.69
CA ALA A 45 12.30 10.50 0.02
C ALA A 45 11.08 11.30 0.47
N THR A 46 10.23 11.65 -0.49
CA THR A 46 9.00 12.42 -0.22
C THR A 46 7.83 11.53 0.20
N GLU A 47 7.94 10.21 0.03
CA GLU A 47 6.83 9.28 0.20
C GLU A 47 7.27 7.92 0.75
N ILE A 48 6.37 7.29 1.51
CA ILE A 48 6.46 5.92 1.99
C ILE A 48 5.29 5.15 1.37
N ALA A 49 5.57 4.05 0.68
CA ALA A 49 4.55 3.21 0.07
C ALA A 49 4.25 1.99 0.94
N VAL A 50 2.99 1.85 1.36
CA VAL A 50 2.48 0.65 2.03
C VAL A 50 1.91 -0.28 0.97
N ILE A 51 2.47 -1.49 0.83
CA ILE A 51 2.15 -2.41 -0.28
C ILE A 51 1.40 -3.68 0.18
N GLY A 52 0.80 -3.65 1.36
CA GLY A 52 -0.03 -4.72 1.90
C GLY A 52 0.69 -5.64 2.89
N GLY A 53 0.11 -6.77 3.30
CA GLY A 53 -1.23 -7.27 2.92
C GLY A 53 -2.41 -6.62 3.65
N ALA A 54 -3.59 -7.25 3.63
CA ALA A 54 -4.83 -6.69 4.19
C ALA A 54 -4.70 -6.16 5.63
N GLU A 55 -4.09 -6.94 6.53
CA GLU A 55 -3.88 -6.51 7.93
C GLU A 55 -2.97 -5.28 8.05
N ILE A 56 -1.98 -5.15 7.14
CA ILE A 56 -1.12 -3.97 7.07
C ILE A 56 -1.93 -2.77 6.54
N TYR A 57 -2.73 -2.95 5.49
CA TYR A 57 -3.59 -1.86 5.00
C TYR A 57 -4.54 -1.34 6.08
N VAL A 58 -5.19 -2.22 6.85
CA VAL A 58 -6.08 -1.82 7.96
C VAL A 58 -5.32 -0.95 8.96
N GLN A 59 -4.14 -1.37 9.41
CA GLN A 59 -3.35 -0.62 10.41
C GLN A 59 -2.86 0.73 9.90
N TRP A 60 -2.61 0.86 8.58
CA TRP A 60 -2.08 2.10 7.98
C TRP A 60 -3.18 3.04 7.48
N MET A 61 -4.42 2.56 7.33
CA MET A 61 -5.51 3.29 6.68
C MET A 61 -5.75 4.66 7.29
N ASP A 62 -5.67 4.83 8.61
CA ASP A 62 -5.91 6.12 9.28
C ASP A 62 -4.74 7.12 9.15
N SER A 63 -3.55 6.62 8.82
CA SER A 63 -2.34 7.44 8.68
C SER A 63 -1.97 7.78 7.24
N ALA A 64 -2.64 7.17 6.26
CA ALA A 64 -2.34 7.37 4.85
C ALA A 64 -2.85 8.74 4.35
N ASP A 65 -2.07 9.40 3.49
CA ASP A 65 -2.45 10.67 2.85
C ASP A 65 -3.05 10.47 1.44
N ARG A 66 -2.70 9.36 0.80
CA ARG A 66 -3.07 9.01 -0.58
C ARG A 66 -3.24 7.51 -0.71
N LEU A 67 -4.29 7.10 -1.43
CA LEU A 67 -4.44 5.72 -1.90
C LEU A 67 -4.22 5.71 -3.40
N GLU A 68 -3.34 4.84 -3.88
CA GLU A 68 -3.16 4.54 -5.29
C GLU A 68 -3.70 3.13 -5.53
N ILE A 69 -4.88 3.05 -6.15
CA ILE A 69 -5.63 1.81 -6.29
C ILE A 69 -5.75 1.45 -7.76
N THR A 70 -5.47 0.19 -8.09
CA THR A 70 -5.84 -0.40 -9.38
C THR A 70 -7.15 -1.15 -9.19
N GLU A 71 -8.24 -0.59 -9.71
CA GLU A 71 -9.54 -1.26 -9.79
C GLU A 71 -9.56 -2.16 -11.02
N VAL A 72 -9.29 -3.45 -10.83
CA VAL A 72 -9.41 -4.47 -11.89
C VAL A 72 -10.89 -4.78 -12.09
N HIS A 73 -11.41 -4.63 -13.32
CA HIS A 73 -12.85 -4.80 -13.60
C HIS A 73 -13.24 -6.29 -13.75
N ALA A 74 -12.82 -7.12 -12.79
CA ALA A 74 -13.17 -8.52 -12.66
C ALA A 74 -13.89 -8.77 -11.32
N ARG A 75 -14.50 -9.95 -11.19
CA ARG A 75 -15.14 -10.41 -9.94
C ARG A 75 -14.64 -11.81 -9.59
N PRO A 76 -13.36 -11.96 -9.22
CA PRO A 76 -12.84 -13.26 -8.79
C PRO A 76 -13.33 -13.62 -7.39
N ASP A 77 -13.33 -14.90 -7.07
CA ASP A 77 -13.46 -15.37 -5.69
C ASP A 77 -12.18 -15.03 -4.90
N GLY A 78 -12.32 -14.71 -3.61
CA GLY A 78 -11.19 -14.41 -2.73
C GLY A 78 -11.63 -14.28 -1.27
N ASP A 79 -10.68 -14.51 -0.36
CA ASP A 79 -10.85 -14.48 1.09
C ASP A 79 -10.21 -13.25 1.77
N THR A 80 -9.51 -12.44 0.98
CA THR A 80 -8.71 -11.31 1.43
C THR A 80 -9.18 -10.06 0.70
N HIS A 81 -9.51 -9.02 1.46
CA HIS A 81 -10.07 -7.79 0.93
C HIS A 81 -9.24 -6.57 1.34
N PHE A 82 -9.17 -5.58 0.44
CA PHE A 82 -8.70 -4.25 0.79
C PHE A 82 -9.72 -3.57 1.72
N PRO A 83 -9.31 -2.72 2.68
CA PRO A 83 -10.25 -2.03 3.56
C PRO A 83 -11.20 -1.12 2.74
N ALA A 84 -12.44 -0.96 3.21
CA ALA A 84 -13.40 -0.09 2.54
C ALA A 84 -12.88 1.35 2.47
N VAL A 85 -12.97 1.96 1.28
CA VAL A 85 -12.62 3.37 1.07
C VAL A 85 -13.85 4.20 1.42
N ASP A 86 -13.94 4.63 2.68
CA ASP A 86 -15.07 5.43 3.18
C ASP A 86 -15.14 6.79 2.44
N PRO A 87 -16.24 7.08 1.71
CA PRO A 87 -16.40 8.35 1.00
C PRO A 87 -16.46 9.58 1.92
N ALA A 88 -16.72 9.39 3.22
CA ALA A 88 -16.65 10.46 4.22
C ALA A 88 -15.19 10.82 4.59
N ALA A 89 -14.26 9.88 4.47
CA ALA A 89 -12.84 10.07 4.77
C ALA A 89 -12.00 10.33 3.51
N TRP A 90 -12.41 9.81 2.37
CA TRP A 90 -11.65 9.81 1.13
C TRP A 90 -12.40 10.49 -0.01
N GLU A 91 -11.64 11.14 -0.88
CA GLU A 91 -12.12 11.76 -2.11
C GLU A 91 -11.33 11.20 -3.28
N GLU A 92 -12.04 10.69 -4.30
CA GLU A 92 -11.43 10.34 -5.59
C GLU A 92 -11.00 11.64 -6.28
N VAL A 93 -9.71 11.79 -6.54
CA VAL A 93 -9.13 12.99 -7.16
C VAL A 93 -8.63 12.76 -8.57
N ALA A 94 -8.44 11.50 -8.97
CA ALA A 94 -8.06 11.14 -10.33
C ALA A 94 -8.53 9.73 -10.68
N ARG A 95 -8.90 9.53 -11.95
CA ARG A 95 -9.21 8.23 -12.53
C ARG A 95 -8.71 8.16 -13.97
N VAL A 96 -8.00 7.08 -14.29
CA VAL A 96 -7.57 6.75 -15.66
C VAL A 96 -8.07 5.37 -15.99
N ARG A 97 -8.99 5.27 -16.96
CA ARG A 97 -9.55 3.99 -17.43
C ARG A 97 -8.68 3.42 -18.55
N ASN A 98 -8.38 2.13 -18.46
CA ASN A 98 -7.57 1.40 -19.42
C ASN A 98 -8.35 0.17 -19.91
N PRO A 99 -8.63 0.06 -21.22
CA PRO A 99 -9.13 -1.18 -21.81
C PRO A 99 -8.12 -2.31 -21.67
N ALA A 100 -8.60 -3.55 -21.62
CA ALA A 100 -7.72 -4.73 -21.64
C ALA A 100 -6.78 -4.72 -22.87
N GLY A 101 -5.46 -4.79 -22.63
CA GLY A 101 -4.46 -4.97 -23.68
C GLY A 101 -4.24 -6.44 -24.04
N SER A 102 -3.27 -6.71 -24.93
CA SER A 102 -2.89 -8.08 -25.31
C SER A 102 -2.25 -8.89 -24.19
N GLN A 103 -1.89 -8.25 -23.07
CA GLN A 103 -1.32 -8.87 -21.87
C GLN A 103 -2.29 -8.85 -20.67
N ASP A 104 -3.46 -8.25 -20.81
CA ASP A 104 -4.45 -8.11 -19.75
C ASP A 104 -5.72 -8.90 -20.11
N SER A 105 -6.33 -9.56 -19.12
CA SER A 105 -7.55 -10.33 -19.34
C SER A 105 -8.83 -9.49 -19.27
N VAL A 106 -8.77 -8.32 -18.63
CA VAL A 106 -9.92 -7.43 -18.36
C VAL A 106 -9.49 -5.97 -18.32
N ASP A 107 -10.46 -5.07 -18.49
CA ASP A 107 -10.28 -3.64 -18.24
C ASP A 107 -9.85 -3.39 -16.79
N PHE A 108 -9.19 -2.25 -16.56
CA PHE A 108 -8.90 -1.77 -15.22
C PHE A 108 -8.85 -0.23 -15.18
N SER A 109 -8.95 0.32 -13.98
CA SER A 109 -8.76 1.76 -13.74
C SER A 109 -7.65 2.01 -12.73
N TYR A 110 -6.78 2.97 -13.00
CA TYR A 110 -5.98 3.58 -11.95
C TYR A 110 -6.81 4.66 -11.28
N VAL A 111 -6.91 4.60 -9.96
CA VAL A 111 -7.72 5.52 -9.16
C VAL A 111 -6.89 6.06 -8.01
N THR A 112 -6.81 7.38 -7.91
CA THR A 112 -6.11 8.07 -6.83
C THR A 112 -7.13 8.69 -5.89
N TYR A 113 -7.04 8.33 -4.61
CA TYR A 113 -7.80 8.97 -3.55
C TYR A 113 -6.91 9.84 -2.68
N ARG A 114 -7.44 10.97 -2.21
CA ARG A 114 -6.81 11.80 -1.16
C ARG A 114 -7.71 11.84 0.05
N ARG A 115 -7.10 11.92 1.24
CA ARG A 115 -7.85 12.10 2.48
C ARG A 115 -8.55 13.46 2.44
N ARG A 116 -9.83 13.48 2.78
CA ARG A 116 -10.58 14.72 2.96
C ARG A 116 -9.99 15.50 4.13
N LYS A 117 -9.77 16.80 3.95
CA LYS A 117 -9.43 17.67 5.08
C LYS A 117 -10.65 17.82 5.98
N PRO A 118 -10.50 17.81 7.31
CA PRO A 118 -11.59 18.21 8.20
C PRO A 118 -12.10 19.59 7.77
N ARG A 119 -13.41 19.73 7.64
CA ARG A 119 -14.05 21.04 7.41
C ARG A 119 -14.02 21.87 8.69
#